data_AF-A0A941ITN9-F1
#
_entry.id   AF-A0A941ITN9-F1
#
_cell.length_a   1.000
_cell.length_b   1.000
_cell.length_c   1.000
_cell.angle_alpha   90.00
_cell.angle_beta   90.00
_cell.angle_gamma   90.00
#
_symmetry.space_group_name_H-M   'P 1'
#
loop_
_entity.id
_entity.type
_entity.pdbx_description
1 polymer ?
#
loop_
_entity_poly.entity_id
_entity_poly.type
_entity_poly.pdbx_seq_one_letter_code
_entity_poly.pdbx_strand_id
1 'polypeptide(L)'
;LAPWFGAAALLFLVAGLYVGFVVAPTDAQQGEVYRIIFLHVPAAWMSMFIYLVMAGYCALGLVLRTRLSSMMASALAPTGALFTAIALWTGALWGKPTWGTWWVWDARLTSELLLLFLYLGFIALE
;
A
#
# COMPACT_ATOMS: atom_id res chain seq x y z
N LEU A 1 6.30 16.83 -16.45
CA LEU A 1 6.80 16.53 -15.09
C LEU A 1 6.74 15.05 -14.75
N ALA A 2 5.69 14.32 -15.14
CA ALA A 2 5.54 12.87 -14.91
C ALA A 2 6.82 12.02 -15.11
N PRO A 3 7.59 12.13 -16.21
CA PRO A 3 8.79 11.29 -16.37
C PRO A 3 9.89 11.61 -15.34
N TRP A 4 10.02 12.87 -14.94
CA TRP A 4 10.99 13.29 -13.92
C TRP A 4 10.61 12.78 -12.53
N PHE A 5 9.32 12.87 -12.17
CA PHE A 5 8.83 12.29 -10.92
C PHE A 5 8.93 10.76 -10.92
N GLY A 6 8.67 10.11 -12.06
CA GLY A 6 8.86 8.67 -12.22
C GLY A 6 10.32 8.25 -12.03
N ALA A 7 11.27 8.99 -12.63
CA ALA A 7 12.69 8.73 -12.46
C ALA A 7 13.14 8.92 -11.00
N ALA A 8 12.68 10.00 -10.34
CA ALA A 8 12.96 10.24 -8.93
C ALA A 8 12.36 9.14 -8.04
N ALA A 9 11.12 8.73 -8.29
CA ALA A 9 10.47 7.65 -7.56
C ALA A 9 11.24 6.33 -7.71
N LEU A 10 11.68 5.99 -8.93
CA LEU A 10 12.49 4.79 -9.17
C LEU A 10 13.84 4.86 -8.45
N LEU A 11 14.51 6.01 -8.47
CA LEU A 11 15.77 6.21 -7.77
C LEU A 11 15.59 5.96 -6.25
N PHE A 12 14.60 6.60 -5.64
CA PHE A 12 14.34 6.43 -4.20
C PHE A 12 13.86 5.03 -3.85
N LEU A 13 13.07 4.39 -4.72
CA LEU A 13 12.67 3.00 -4.55
C LEU A 13 13.89 2.07 -4.52
N VAL A 14 14.78 2.16 -5.51
CA VAL A 14 15.98 1.32 -5.57
C VAL A 14 16.91 1.59 -4.39
N ALA A 15 17.11 2.86 -4.03
CA ALA A 15 17.93 3.22 -2.87
C ALA A 15 17.34 2.68 -1.56
N GLY A 16 16.02 2.81 -1.37
CA GLY A 16 15.31 2.30 -0.19
C GLY A 16 15.38 0.78 -0.09
N LEU A 17 15.17 0.07 -1.21
CA LEU A 17 15.30 -1.39 -1.26
C LEU A 17 16.73 -1.84 -0.94
N TYR A 18 17.74 -1.15 -1.48
CA TYR A 18 19.14 -1.47 -1.17
C TYR A 18 19.45 -1.29 0.33
N VAL A 19 19.03 -0.17 0.91
CA VAL A 19 19.24 0.09 2.34
C VAL A 19 18.51 -0.94 3.20
N GLY A 20 17.24 -1.23 2.91
CA GLY A 20 16.41 -2.14 3.70
C GLY A 20 16.82 -3.62 3.59
N PHE A 21 17.21 -4.09 2.40
CA PHE A 21 17.50 -5.51 2.18
C PHE A 21 18.99 -5.88 2.30
N VAL A 22 19.90 -4.94 2.08
CA VAL A 22 21.36 -5.21 2.05
C VAL A 22 22.10 -4.57 3.22
N VAL A 23 21.84 -3.30 3.52
CA VAL A 23 22.62 -2.55 4.53
C VAL A 23 22.10 -2.77 5.94
N ALA A 24 20.77 -2.90 6.09
CA ALA A 24 20.13 -3.04 7.40
C ALA A 24 20.62 -4.31 8.13
N PRO A 25 21.11 -4.21 9.38
CA PRO A 25 21.57 -5.38 10.13
C PRO A 25 20.40 -6.32 10.43
N THR A 26 20.66 -7.60 10.60
CA THR A 26 19.62 -8.57 10.96
C THR A 26 19.03 -8.27 12.34
N ASP A 27 17.73 -8.49 12.50
CA ASP A 27 17.08 -8.38 13.80
C ASP A 27 17.45 -9.55 14.72
N ALA A 28 17.56 -9.29 16.03
CA ALA A 28 17.98 -10.29 17.00
C ALA A 28 16.94 -11.41 17.22
N GLN A 29 15.65 -11.13 17.02
CA GLN A 29 14.56 -12.09 17.21
C GLN A 29 14.06 -12.67 15.89
N GLN A 30 13.94 -11.83 14.87
CA GLN A 30 13.34 -12.20 13.58
C GLN A 30 14.37 -12.51 12.49
N GLY A 31 15.66 -12.28 12.74
CA GLY A 31 16.73 -12.51 11.77
C GLY A 31 16.53 -11.71 10.48
N GLU A 32 16.69 -12.38 9.34
CA GLU A 32 16.55 -11.81 8.00
C GLU A 32 15.10 -11.46 7.62
N VAL A 33 14.12 -12.15 8.21
CA VAL A 33 12.69 -11.99 7.86
C VAL A 33 12.20 -10.57 8.16
N TYR A 34 12.76 -9.92 9.18
CA TYR A 34 12.41 -8.55 9.53
C TYR A 34 12.62 -7.56 8.38
N ARG A 35 13.54 -7.85 7.44
CA ARG A 35 13.81 -6.93 6.32
C ARG A 35 12.59 -6.73 5.41
N ILE A 36 11.62 -7.66 5.43
CA ILE A 36 10.33 -7.52 4.73
C ILE A 36 9.57 -6.26 5.21
N ILE A 37 9.73 -5.85 6.48
CA ILE A 37 8.98 -4.70 7.02
C ILE A 37 9.30 -3.40 6.28
N PHE A 38 10.52 -3.26 5.73
CA PHE A 38 10.94 -2.06 5.00
C PHE A 38 10.15 -1.85 3.70
N LEU A 39 9.57 -2.92 3.15
CA LEU A 39 8.63 -2.84 2.04
C LEU A 39 7.18 -2.84 2.54
N HIS A 40 6.86 -3.72 3.48
CA HIS A 40 5.50 -3.94 3.95
C HIS A 40 4.89 -2.71 4.64
N VAL A 41 5.61 -2.11 5.60
CA VAL A 41 5.07 -1.03 6.44
C VAL A 41 4.78 0.23 5.60
N PRO A 42 5.69 0.70 4.72
CA PRO A 42 5.38 1.81 3.83
C PRO A 42 4.23 1.49 2.87
N ALA A 43 4.15 0.25 2.35
CA ALA A 43 3.06 -0.14 1.46
C ALA A 43 1.69 -0.09 2.18
N ALA A 44 1.60 -0.61 3.40
CA ALA A 44 0.38 -0.56 4.21
C ALA A 44 0.00 0.89 4.58
N TRP A 45 0.98 1.76 4.84
CA TRP A 45 0.70 3.17 5.07
C TRP A 45 0.17 3.87 3.82
N MET A 46 0.78 3.60 2.66
CA MET A 46 0.37 4.20 1.40
C MET A 46 -1.02 3.74 0.96
N SER A 47 -1.39 2.47 1.18
CA SER A 47 -2.75 1.99 0.89
C SER A 47 -3.80 2.79 1.67
N MET A 48 -3.66 2.90 2.99
CA MET A 48 -4.59 3.64 3.82
C MET A 48 -4.60 5.15 3.52
N PHE A 49 -3.42 5.74 3.32
CA PHE A 49 -3.31 7.17 3.04
C PHE A 49 -3.98 7.55 1.72
N ILE A 50 -3.70 6.80 0.64
CA ILE A 50 -4.33 7.04 -0.66
C ILE A 50 -5.84 6.87 -0.55
N TYR A 51 -6.32 5.93 0.25
CA TYR A 51 -7.75 5.71 0.43
C TYR A 51 -8.42 6.91 1.09
N LEU A 52 -7.81 7.49 2.11
CA LEU A 52 -8.31 8.70 2.76
C LEU A 52 -8.33 9.90 1.80
N VAL A 53 -7.27 10.06 0.99
CA VAL A 53 -7.22 11.13 -0.03
C VAL A 53 -8.31 10.92 -1.08
N MET A 54 -8.48 9.70 -1.57
CA MET A 54 -9.54 9.34 -2.53
C MET A 54 -10.94 9.59 -1.95
N ALA A 55 -11.19 9.16 -0.71
CA ALA A 55 -12.44 9.42 0.01
C ALA A 55 -12.70 10.93 0.16
N GLY A 56 -11.66 11.73 0.43
CA GLY A 56 -11.74 13.18 0.45
C GLY A 56 -12.17 13.77 -0.90
N TYR A 57 -11.59 13.30 -2.01
CA TYR A 57 -12.02 13.73 -3.35
C TYR A 57 -13.46 13.31 -3.68
N CYS A 58 -13.87 12.10 -3.31
CA CYS A 58 -15.27 11.65 -3.46
C CYS A 58 -16.23 12.55 -2.66
N ALA A 59 -15.90 12.90 -1.40
CA ALA A 59 -16.69 13.80 -0.58
C ALA A 59 -16.79 15.20 -1.21
N LEU A 60 -15.69 15.76 -1.68
CA LEU A 60 -15.69 17.03 -2.42
C LEU A 60 -16.52 16.94 -3.71
N GLY A 61 -16.52 15.79 -4.38
CA GLY A 61 -17.34 15.53 -5.56
C GLY A 61 -18.83 15.58 -5.24
N LEU A 62 -19.25 15.03 -4.09
CA LEU A 62 -20.65 15.07 -3.64
C LEU A 62 -21.10 16.48 -3.24
N VAL A 63 -20.24 17.25 -2.57
CA VAL A 63 -20.57 18.60 -2.07
C VAL A 63 -20.47 19.66 -3.17
N LEU A 64 -19.33 19.70 -3.87
CA LEU A 64 -19.00 20.76 -4.82
C LEU A 64 -19.31 20.40 -6.28
N ARG A 65 -19.64 19.13 -6.57
CA ARG A 65 -19.98 18.64 -7.92
C ARG A 65 -18.92 18.95 -8.97
N THR A 66 -17.64 18.89 -8.60
CA THR A 66 -16.54 19.18 -9.53
C THR A 66 -16.14 17.94 -10.34
N ARG A 67 -15.78 18.13 -11.61
CA ARG A 67 -15.22 17.05 -12.44
C ARG A 67 -13.85 16.59 -11.96
N LEU A 68 -13.07 17.51 -11.39
CA LEU A 68 -11.73 17.22 -10.88
C LEU A 68 -11.77 16.16 -9.77
N SER A 69 -12.77 16.21 -8.90
CA SER A 69 -12.97 15.20 -7.84
C SER A 69 -13.05 13.77 -8.39
N SER A 70 -13.86 13.56 -9.42
CA SER A 70 -13.98 12.23 -10.05
C SER A 70 -12.67 11.83 -10.72
N MET A 71 -12.06 12.71 -11.52
CA MET A 71 -10.78 12.41 -12.18
C MET A 71 -9.67 12.03 -11.19
N MET A 72 -9.60 12.71 -10.04
CA MET A 72 -8.61 12.40 -9.01
C MET A 72 -8.91 11.06 -8.34
N ALA A 73 -10.18 10.75 -8.06
CA ALA A 73 -10.56 9.47 -7.46
C ALA A 73 -10.20 8.29 -8.40
N SER A 74 -10.53 8.40 -9.69
CA SER A 74 -10.19 7.40 -10.71
C SER A 74 -8.68 7.18 -10.83
N ALA A 75 -7.90 8.26 -10.76
CA ALA A 75 -6.43 8.19 -10.87
C ALA A 75 -5.78 7.56 -9.63
N LEU A 76 -6.34 7.78 -8.44
CA LEU A 76 -5.81 7.29 -7.17
C LEU A 76 -6.14 5.81 -6.92
N ALA A 77 -7.32 5.35 -7.35
CA ALA A 77 -7.82 4.03 -7.00
C ALA A 77 -6.88 2.86 -7.40
N PRO A 78 -6.31 2.80 -8.64
CA PRO A 78 -5.40 1.72 -9.01
C PRO A 78 -4.10 1.72 -8.20
N THR A 79 -3.59 2.91 -7.86
CA THR A 79 -2.36 3.05 -7.07
C THR A 79 -2.60 2.57 -5.64
N GLY A 80 -3.72 2.96 -5.04
CA GLY A 80 -4.12 2.48 -3.72
C GLY A 80 -4.29 0.96 -3.67
N ALA A 81 -5.01 0.39 -4.65
CA ALA A 81 -5.22 -1.06 -4.79
C ALA A 81 -3.89 -1.83 -4.89
N LEU A 82 -2.93 -1.31 -5.67
CA LEU A 82 -1.61 -1.90 -5.81
C LEU A 82 -0.87 -1.94 -4.48
N PHE A 83 -0.87 -0.84 -3.72
CA PHE A 83 -0.22 -0.80 -2.40
C PHE A 83 -0.89 -1.74 -1.41
N THR A 84 -2.23 -1.84 -1.41
CA THR A 84 -2.95 -2.80 -0.56
C THR A 84 -2.58 -4.25 -0.90
N ALA A 85 -2.50 -4.57 -2.19
CA ALA A 85 -2.10 -5.91 -2.64
C ALA A 85 -0.65 -6.24 -2.23
N ILE A 86 0.27 -5.29 -2.38
CA ILE A 86 1.66 -5.44 -1.92
C ILE A 86 1.70 -5.62 -0.40
N ALA A 87 0.95 -4.83 0.37
CA ALA A 87 0.87 -4.95 1.82
C ALA A 87 0.36 -6.33 2.25
N LEU A 88 -0.73 -6.81 1.66
CA LEU A 88 -1.28 -8.15 1.95
C LEU A 88 -0.28 -9.27 1.62
N TRP A 89 0.36 -9.20 0.45
CA TRP A 89 1.30 -10.22 0.03
C TRP A 89 2.56 -10.26 0.91
N THR A 90 3.17 -9.10 1.14
CA THR A 90 4.36 -9.00 2.00
C THR A 90 4.05 -9.31 3.45
N GLY A 91 2.85 -8.97 3.93
CA GLY A 91 2.37 -9.31 5.27
C GLY A 91 2.22 -10.82 5.45
N ALA A 92 1.65 -11.52 4.47
CA ALA A 92 1.55 -12.98 4.49
C ALA A 92 2.93 -13.66 4.49
N LEU A 93 3.88 -13.14 3.68
CA LEU A 93 5.28 -13.62 3.64
C LEU A 93 5.99 -13.49 4.99
N TRP A 94 5.78 -12.37 5.69
CA TRP A 94 6.32 -12.17 7.03
C TRP A 94 5.57 -12.99 8.10
N GLY A 95 4.26 -13.19 7.92
CA GLY A 95 3.41 -13.96 8.84
C GLY A 95 3.79 -15.44 8.94
N LYS A 96 4.18 -16.07 7.83
CA LYS A 96 4.51 -17.51 7.83
C LYS A 96 5.63 -17.90 8.81
N PRO A 97 6.82 -17.27 8.80
CA PRO A 97 7.88 -17.56 9.77
C PRO A 97 7.56 -17.03 11.17
N THR A 98 6.83 -15.92 11.29
CA THR A 98 6.60 -15.27 12.59
C THR A 98 5.48 -15.93 13.41
N TRP A 99 4.39 -16.36 12.75
CA TRP A 99 3.19 -16.92 13.38
C TRP A 99 2.92 -18.38 13.00
N GLY A 100 3.75 -18.97 12.13
CA GLY A 100 3.57 -20.33 11.62
C GLY A 100 2.51 -20.46 10.52
N THR A 101 1.76 -19.40 10.21
CA THR A 101 0.66 -19.39 9.23
C THR A 101 0.74 -18.17 8.30
N TRP A 102 0.20 -18.29 7.09
CA TRP A 102 0.18 -17.20 6.11
C TRP A 102 -0.90 -16.17 6.38
N TRP A 103 -1.95 -16.56 7.12
CA TRP A 103 -3.14 -15.77 7.30
C TRP A 103 -3.79 -16.09 8.63
N VAL A 104 -4.15 -15.03 9.35
CA VAL A 104 -4.97 -15.09 10.55
C VAL A 104 -6.10 -14.10 10.35
N TRP A 105 -7.31 -14.46 10.77
CA TRP A 105 -8.48 -13.58 10.68
C TRP A 105 -8.50 -12.56 11.82
N ASP A 106 -7.39 -11.85 12.01
CA ASP A 106 -7.31 -10.75 12.97
C ASP A 106 -7.88 -9.46 12.34
N ALA A 107 -8.15 -8.46 13.18
CA ALA A 107 -8.76 -7.22 12.74
C ALA A 107 -7.90 -6.47 11.70
N ARG A 108 -6.56 -6.57 11.79
CA ARG A 108 -5.62 -5.85 10.93
C ARG A 108 -5.56 -6.44 9.52
N LEU A 109 -5.37 -7.76 9.41
CA LEU A 109 -5.34 -8.44 8.12
C LEU A 109 -6.69 -8.37 7.43
N THR A 110 -7.77 -8.56 8.20
CA THR A 110 -9.13 -8.47 7.65
C THR A 110 -9.45 -7.06 7.18
N SER A 111 -9.06 -6.01 7.91
CA SER A 111 -9.28 -4.62 7.48
C SER A 111 -8.49 -4.27 6.20
N GLU A 112 -7.26 -4.75 6.06
CA GLU A 112 -6.46 -4.51 4.86
C GLU A 112 -7.04 -5.26 3.64
N LEU A 113 -7.57 -6.47 3.86
CA LEU A 113 -8.28 -7.21 2.81
C LEU A 113 -9.57 -6.50 2.38
N LEU A 114 -10.36 -6.00 3.34
CA LEU A 114 -11.56 -5.22 3.04
C LEU A 114 -11.20 -3.94 2.27
N LEU A 115 -10.09 -3.28 2.64
CA LEU A 115 -9.59 -2.11 1.91
C LEU A 115 -9.31 -2.45 0.44
N LEU A 116 -8.72 -3.62 0.15
CA LEU A 116 -8.48 -4.05 -1.23
C LEU A 116 -9.80 -4.19 -1.99
N PHE A 117 -10.81 -4.80 -1.37
CA PHE A 117 -12.13 -4.93 -1.99
C PHE A 117 -12.84 -3.59 -2.18
N LEU A 118 -12.66 -2.62 -1.29
CA LEU A 118 -13.20 -1.27 -1.48
C LEU A 118 -12.58 -0.59 -2.71
N TYR A 119 -11.26 -0.72 -2.90
CA TYR A 119 -10.62 -0.22 -4.11
C TYR A 119 -11.10 -0.92 -5.37
N LEU A 120 -11.14 -2.26 -5.36
CA LEU A 120 -11.60 -3.02 -6.53
C LEU A 120 -13.07 -2.74 -6.84
N GLY A 121 -13.91 -2.59 -5.80
CA GLY A 121 -15.32 -2.23 -5.95
C GLY A 121 -15.47 -0.83 -6.56
N PHE A 122 -14.67 0.14 -6.16
CA PHE A 122 -14.65 1.46 -6.79
C PHE A 122 -14.24 1.37 -8.27
N ILE A 123 -13.12 0.71 -8.58
CA ILE A 123 -12.60 0.56 -9.95
C ILE A 123 -13.60 -0.18 -10.87
N ALA A 124 -14.33 -1.16 -10.33
CA ALA A 124 -15.30 -1.94 -11.10
C ALA A 124 -16.62 -1.19 -11.37
N LEU A 125 -16.93 -0.16 -10.59
CA LEU A 125 -18.17 0.62 -10.69
C LEU A 125 -18.00 1.95 -11.45
N GLU A 126 -16.77 2.43 -11.60
CA GLU A 126 -16.46 3.51 -12.54
C GLU A 126 -16.65 3.09 -14.00
#